data_AF-A0A6L9SV91-F1
#
_entry.id   AF-A0A6L9SV91-F1
#
_cell.length_a   1.000
_cell.length_b   1.000
_cell.length_c   1.000
_cell.angle_alpha   90.00
_cell.angle_beta   90.00
_cell.angle_gamma   90.00
#
_symmetry.space_group_name_H-M   'P 1'
#
loop_
_entity.id
_entity.type
_entity.pdbx_description
1 polymer ?
#
loop_
_entity_poly.entity_id
_entity_poly.type
_entity_poly.pdbx_seq_one_letter_code
_entity_poly.pdbx_strand_id
1 'polypeptide(L)'
;MQDQNTIASSHKVTVDMETAVSVRDALFGDGTTSIGSILAGKKLRKAGVDYAGYRLMEFLRMVELHGVIHIAPDPDAPTITPQYLITPAEAAPETTPASMPARPAEAQATPNRPAEASPSLERYMDAGTAFADWVLTPSTSIARLLPRIGAATEPADFLNDAWAKALDDHAVTVTDDGESAVFTAQTDGRAPGGATTLRLTVKRSRPDSRLPFYLSRVDAANGAGATAARDTLRTFAFLGGANPESPDSYQAKIDGLAAMALPENWEMPGQQHAHALLATYITYTFHHLHKEGKIVFNKDVPSGFAAVNTGLVDRGSYEPIYMVFDHNVWTYGNPQMPKWHLQGFCVLGNGQLGKQMSRNLPARNGRPELPRRASYFRNLSDVLLDIQDRDMLRVDYSHIIGDNIGRLPKSFLEREIHPDSPARQRFGELPEDPQDPAWKAFGHAVLEDAHTFRALRMRLELAIEQTLVRVGLDYKVAIPSYYPTTDSMQFLLPVCLNDHMDADVALVVQSQSNGTAQAHTILTLPMAFVNARTICKPDSSWLSI
;
A
#
# COMPACT_ATOMS: atom_id res chain seq x y z
N MET A 1 16.05 18.28 65.22
CA MET A 1 15.46 18.92 64.03
C MET A 1 14.88 17.80 63.19
N GLN A 2 13.57 17.87 62.95
CA GLN A 2 12.72 16.79 62.47
C GLN A 2 12.98 16.42 61.01
N ASP A 3 12.74 15.13 60.74
CA ASP A 3 12.54 14.48 59.45
C ASP A 3 11.57 15.24 58.54
N GLN A 4 11.91 15.32 57.25
CA GLN A 4 10.94 15.34 56.17
C GLN A 4 11.34 14.33 55.10
N ASN A 5 11.24 13.07 55.50
CA ASN A 5 11.00 11.97 54.59
C ASN A 5 9.50 11.97 54.29
N THR A 6 9.03 12.83 53.39
CA THR A 6 7.64 12.79 52.92
C THR A 6 7.54 11.69 51.88
N ILE A 7 7.40 10.47 52.37
CA ILE A 7 6.90 9.32 51.60
C ILE A 7 5.60 9.79 50.94
N ALA A 8 5.59 9.83 49.61
CA ALA A 8 4.40 10.09 48.83
C ALA A 8 3.32 9.10 49.28
N SER A 9 2.28 9.61 49.92
CA SER A 9 1.13 8.83 50.37
C SER A 9 0.57 8.05 49.17
N SER A 10 0.67 6.72 49.24
CA SER A 10 0.15 5.79 48.23
C SER A 10 -1.34 6.04 48.02
N HIS A 11 -1.70 6.73 46.94
CA HIS A 11 -3.09 6.88 46.53
C HIS A 11 -3.52 5.58 45.85
N LYS A 12 -4.05 4.65 46.65
CA LYS A 12 -4.73 3.45 46.13
C LYS A 12 -6.11 3.89 45.66
N VAL A 13 -6.27 4.09 44.35
CA VAL A 13 -7.57 4.38 43.75
C VAL A 13 -8.27 3.05 43.43
N THR A 14 -9.46 2.85 43.99
CA THR A 14 -10.32 1.70 43.69
C THR A 14 -11.50 2.21 42.88
N VAL A 15 -11.74 1.63 41.71
CA VAL A 15 -12.88 2.00 40.85
C VAL A 15 -13.74 0.78 40.62
N ASP A 16 -15.03 0.91 40.96
CA ASP A 16 -16.04 -0.13 40.77
C ASP A 16 -16.76 -0.01 39.42
N MET A 17 -17.44 -1.10 39.04
CA MET A 17 -18.19 -1.19 37.79
C MET A 17 -19.34 -0.19 37.70
N GLU A 18 -19.96 0.18 38.82
CA GLU A 18 -21.08 1.12 38.83
C GLU A 18 -20.63 2.52 38.41
N THR A 19 -19.45 2.93 38.88
CA THR A 19 -18.77 4.17 38.49
C THR A 19 -18.35 4.14 37.02
N ALA A 20 -17.85 3.01 36.52
CA ALA A 20 -17.44 2.85 35.12
C ALA A 20 -18.61 2.96 34.14
N VAL A 21 -19.73 2.30 34.44
CA VAL A 21 -20.96 2.33 33.63
C VAL A 21 -21.57 3.74 33.61
N SER A 22 -21.62 4.43 34.77
CA SER A 22 -22.13 5.81 34.85
C SER A 22 -21.31 6.82 34.03
N VAL A 23 -20.02 6.54 33.82
CA VAL A 23 -19.12 7.39 33.03
C VAL A 23 -19.22 7.05 31.54
N ARG A 24 -19.36 5.77 31.21
CA ARG A 24 -19.62 5.31 29.84
C ARG A 24 -20.94 5.86 29.32
N ASP A 25 -22.01 5.78 30.09
CA ASP A 25 -23.32 6.27 29.66
C ASP A 25 -23.30 7.81 29.47
N ALA A 26 -22.46 8.53 30.21
CA ALA A 26 -22.21 9.96 29.99
C ALA A 26 -21.34 10.26 28.75
N LEU A 27 -20.54 9.32 28.26
CA LEU A 27 -19.73 9.44 27.03
C LEU A 27 -20.53 9.18 25.76
N PHE A 28 -21.55 8.33 25.84
CA PHE A 28 -22.35 7.89 24.69
C PHE A 28 -23.78 8.44 24.66
N GLY A 29 -24.25 9.08 25.76
CA GLY A 29 -25.58 9.68 25.84
C GLY A 29 -25.75 10.96 25.01
N ASP A 30 -24.68 11.72 24.82
CA ASP A 30 -24.65 12.91 23.96
C ASP A 30 -23.76 12.62 22.75
N GLY A 31 -24.33 12.64 21.55
CA GLY A 31 -23.69 12.21 20.30
C GLY A 31 -22.20 12.57 20.17
N THR A 32 -21.43 11.60 19.70
CA THR A 32 -19.96 11.59 19.54
C THR A 32 -19.34 12.96 19.20
N THR A 33 -18.86 13.69 20.21
CA THR A 33 -18.05 14.90 20.06
C THR A 33 -16.97 14.96 21.14
N SER A 34 -15.85 15.65 20.87
CA SER A 34 -14.71 15.80 21.81
C SER A 34 -15.09 16.47 23.14
N ILE A 35 -16.29 17.03 23.24
CA ILE A 35 -16.86 17.62 24.46
C ILE A 35 -17.26 16.53 25.47
N GLY A 36 -17.73 15.36 25.01
CA GLY A 36 -18.14 14.25 25.89
C GLY A 36 -16.99 13.65 26.69
N SER A 37 -15.80 13.51 26.07
CA SER A 37 -14.60 13.00 26.74
C SER A 37 -14.06 13.96 27.81
N ILE A 38 -14.20 15.27 27.60
CA ILE A 38 -13.80 16.30 28.56
C ILE A 38 -14.74 16.31 29.78
N LEU A 39 -16.06 16.16 29.56
CA LEU A 39 -17.04 16.10 30.65
C LEU A 39 -16.87 14.84 31.51
N ALA A 40 -16.68 13.68 30.87
CA ALA A 40 -16.44 12.41 31.52
C ALA A 40 -15.15 12.43 32.38
N GLY A 41 -14.07 12.99 31.85
CA GLY A 41 -12.82 13.19 32.60
C GLY A 41 -12.98 14.12 33.81
N LYS A 42 -13.81 15.16 33.73
CA LYS A 42 -14.13 16.03 34.88
C LYS A 42 -14.96 15.31 35.94
N LYS A 43 -15.93 14.47 35.54
CA LYS A 43 -16.77 13.70 36.46
C LYS A 43 -15.95 12.68 37.27
N LEU A 44 -15.03 11.97 36.61
CA LEU A 44 -14.08 11.05 37.25
C LEU A 44 -13.14 11.76 38.24
N ARG A 45 -12.54 12.89 37.86
CA ARG A 45 -11.71 13.69 38.78
C ARG A 45 -12.49 14.19 40.00
N LYS A 46 -13.76 14.57 39.83
CA LYS A 46 -14.64 14.97 40.93
C LYS A 46 -15.01 13.80 41.85
N ALA A 47 -15.03 12.57 41.32
CA ALA A 47 -15.19 11.34 42.07
C ALA A 47 -13.87 10.83 42.70
N GLY A 48 -12.77 11.59 42.61
CA GLY A 48 -11.47 11.23 43.20
C GLY A 48 -10.68 10.19 42.40
N VAL A 49 -11.09 9.89 41.16
CA VAL A 49 -10.41 8.91 40.30
C VAL A 49 -9.30 9.60 39.50
N ASP A 50 -8.05 9.29 39.85
CA ASP A 50 -6.87 9.60 39.06
C ASP A 50 -6.55 8.43 38.13
N TYR A 51 -6.66 8.65 36.83
CA TYR A 51 -6.36 7.64 35.80
C TYR A 51 -4.86 7.60 35.45
N ALA A 52 -3.98 8.21 36.26
CA ALA A 52 -2.54 7.93 36.30
C ALA A 52 -1.80 8.08 34.95
N GLY A 53 -2.31 8.94 34.06
CA GLY A 53 -1.74 9.19 32.74
C GLY A 53 -2.27 8.31 31.59
N TYR A 54 -3.17 7.35 31.86
CA TYR A 54 -3.80 6.51 30.81
C TYR A 54 -4.85 7.26 29.99
N ARG A 55 -5.08 6.87 28.72
CA ARG A 55 -6.18 7.44 27.92
C ARG A 55 -7.52 6.98 28.53
N LEU A 56 -8.50 7.88 28.62
CA LEU A 56 -9.80 7.63 29.28
C LEU A 56 -10.53 6.37 28.79
N MET A 57 -10.49 6.09 27.48
CA MET A 57 -11.13 4.90 26.91
C MET A 57 -10.39 3.60 27.23
N GLU A 58 -9.06 3.65 27.36
CA GLU A 58 -8.25 2.49 27.79
C GLU A 58 -8.54 2.20 29.26
N PHE A 59 -8.60 3.23 30.09
CA PHE A 59 -8.96 3.13 31.50
C PHE A 59 -10.34 2.48 31.70
N LEU A 60 -11.38 2.95 30.99
CA LEU A 60 -12.73 2.39 31.10
C LEU A 60 -12.81 0.92 30.64
N ARG A 61 -12.09 0.58 29.56
CA ARG A 61 -12.03 -0.79 29.05
C ARG A 61 -11.36 -1.74 30.05
N MET A 62 -10.35 -1.27 30.77
CA MET A 62 -9.69 -2.04 31.83
C MET A 62 -10.61 -2.30 33.03
N VAL A 63 -11.43 -1.32 33.43
CA VAL A 63 -12.42 -1.52 34.50
C VAL A 63 -13.50 -2.53 34.06
N GLU A 64 -13.99 -2.44 32.81
CA GLU A 64 -14.97 -3.40 32.27
C GLU A 64 -14.46 -4.85 32.20
N LEU A 65 -13.16 -5.04 31.91
CA LEU A 65 -12.53 -6.36 31.80
C LEU A 65 -12.28 -7.03 33.16
N HIS A 66 -12.00 -6.24 34.20
CA HIS A 66 -11.49 -6.77 35.47
C HIS A 66 -12.40 -6.46 36.68
N GLY A 67 -13.47 -5.68 36.50
CA GLY A 67 -14.46 -5.36 37.53
C GLY A 67 -13.98 -4.31 38.52
N VAL A 68 -12.97 -4.63 39.32
CA VAL A 68 -12.33 -3.72 40.28
C VAL A 68 -10.82 -3.75 40.07
N ILE A 69 -10.27 -2.59 39.69
CA ILE A 69 -8.84 -2.44 39.46
C ILE A 69 -8.19 -1.60 40.57
N HIS A 70 -6.99 -2.00 40.98
CA HIS A 70 -6.13 -1.19 41.84
C HIS A 70 -4.99 -0.62 41.02
N ILE A 71 -4.80 0.70 41.12
CA ILE A 71 -3.68 1.39 40.50
C ILE A 71 -2.75 1.83 41.63
N ALA A 72 -1.51 1.33 41.62
CA ALA A 72 -0.47 1.72 42.56
C ALA A 72 0.84 2.00 41.80
N PRO A 73 1.73 2.86 42.31
CA PRO A 73 3.07 3.02 41.74
C PRO A 73 3.83 1.69 41.77
N ASP A 74 4.49 1.34 40.68
CA ASP A 74 5.36 0.16 40.59
C ASP A 74 6.63 0.41 41.43
N PRO A 75 6.86 -0.37 42.51
CA PRO A 75 8.03 -0.17 43.38
C PRO A 75 9.35 -0.57 42.71
N ASP A 76 9.32 -1.35 41.62
CA ASP A 76 10.51 -1.86 40.92
C ASP A 76 10.86 -1.07 39.65
N ALA A 77 10.11 0.00 39.34
CA ALA A 77 10.31 0.80 38.15
C ALA A 77 11.53 1.75 38.25
N PRO A 78 12.39 1.84 37.21
CA PRO A 78 13.51 2.78 37.19
C PRO A 78 13.01 4.22 37.24
N THR A 79 13.64 5.03 38.10
CA THR A 79 13.14 6.27 38.74
C THR A 79 12.88 7.48 37.82
N ILE A 80 12.73 7.29 36.49
CA ILE A 80 12.64 8.39 35.51
C ILE A 80 11.22 8.56 34.95
N THR A 81 10.29 7.64 35.22
CA THR A 81 8.85 7.82 34.90
C THR A 81 7.99 7.05 35.91
N PRO A 82 6.89 7.62 36.44
CA PRO A 82 5.98 6.88 37.30
C PRO A 82 5.29 5.79 36.47
N GLN A 83 5.76 4.56 36.60
CA GLN A 83 5.07 3.37 36.11
C GLN A 83 4.08 2.95 37.18
N TYR A 84 2.85 2.62 36.78
CA TYR A 84 1.81 2.18 37.71
C TYR A 84 1.53 0.70 37.46
N LEU A 85 1.57 -0.09 38.53
CA LEU A 85 1.17 -1.49 38.54
C LEU A 85 -0.36 -1.57 38.65
N ILE A 86 -0.99 -2.30 37.74
CA ILE A 86 -2.43 -2.58 37.77
C ILE A 86 -2.63 -4.02 38.24
N THR A 87 -3.27 -4.20 39.38
CA THR A 87 -3.61 -5.54 39.90
C THR A 87 -5.14 -5.70 40.01
N PRO A 88 -5.69 -6.87 39.62
CA PRO A 88 -7.04 -7.26 40.00
C PRO A 88 -7.12 -7.32 41.52
N ALA A 89 -8.21 -6.83 42.12
CA ALA A 89 -8.41 -6.99 43.56
C ALA A 89 -8.47 -8.48 43.92
N GLU A 90 -7.51 -8.97 44.70
CA GLU A 90 -7.44 -10.38 45.12
C GLU A 90 -8.73 -10.79 45.85
N ALA A 91 -9.35 -11.88 45.38
CA ALA A 91 -10.57 -12.42 45.96
C ALA A 91 -10.29 -12.94 47.39
N ALA A 92 -11.00 -12.39 48.38
CA ALA A 92 -11.13 -13.00 49.70
C ALA A 92 -11.75 -14.41 49.57
N PRO A 93 -11.42 -15.36 50.46
CA PRO A 93 -11.82 -16.75 50.32
C PRO A 93 -13.34 -16.92 50.31
N GLU A 94 -13.81 -17.80 49.42
CA GLU A 94 -15.21 -18.07 49.12
C GLU A 94 -16.06 -18.34 50.37
N THR A 95 -17.04 -17.47 50.61
CA THR A 95 -18.24 -17.83 51.37
C THR A 95 -19.33 -18.20 50.37
N THR A 96 -19.74 -19.47 50.40
CA THR A 96 -20.83 -20.06 49.63
C THR A 96 -22.11 -19.20 49.71
N PRO A 97 -22.77 -18.90 48.58
CA PRO A 97 -24.19 -18.61 48.59
C PRO A 97 -24.98 -19.71 47.88
N ALA A 98 -26.16 -19.93 48.43
CA ALA A 98 -27.09 -21.00 48.12
C ALA A 98 -27.67 -20.96 46.69
N SER A 99 -27.85 -22.17 46.15
CA SER A 99 -28.89 -22.63 45.21
C SER A 99 -29.90 -21.60 44.68
N MET A 100 -30.00 -21.50 43.35
CA MET A 100 -31.23 -21.24 42.59
C MET A 100 -31.08 -21.74 41.12
N PRO A 101 -32.18 -22.00 40.39
CA PRO A 101 -32.50 -23.36 39.94
C PRO A 101 -32.21 -23.64 38.44
N ALA A 102 -32.38 -24.92 38.10
CA ALA A 102 -32.03 -25.59 36.85
C ALA A 102 -32.49 -24.89 35.55
N ARG A 103 -31.60 -24.91 34.55
CA ARG A 103 -31.95 -24.70 33.12
C ARG A 103 -32.72 -25.92 32.59
N PRO A 104 -33.72 -25.75 31.72
CA PRO A 104 -34.38 -26.87 31.07
C PRO A 104 -33.45 -27.56 30.07
N ALA A 105 -33.72 -28.85 29.88
CA ALA A 105 -32.90 -29.85 29.22
C ALA A 105 -32.61 -29.60 27.73
N GLU A 106 -31.42 -30.08 27.35
CA GLU A 106 -30.94 -30.56 26.05
C GLU A 106 -31.95 -30.54 24.88
N ALA A 107 -31.70 -29.62 23.94
CA ALA A 107 -32.10 -29.82 22.55
C ALA A 107 -30.88 -30.36 21.79
N GLN A 108 -31.10 -31.54 21.21
CA GLN A 108 -30.17 -32.45 20.55
C GLN A 108 -29.24 -31.79 19.53
N ALA A 109 -28.01 -32.30 19.48
CA ALA A 109 -27.04 -32.06 18.42
C ALA A 109 -27.67 -32.34 17.04
N THR A 110 -27.76 -31.29 16.22
CA THR A 110 -28.06 -31.44 14.79
C THR A 110 -26.81 -31.95 14.08
N PRO A 111 -26.93 -32.93 13.18
CA PRO A 111 -25.78 -33.57 12.55
C PRO A 111 -25.06 -32.60 11.63
N ASN A 112 -23.73 -32.78 11.50
CA ASN A 112 -22.85 -32.13 10.52
C ASN A 112 -23.59 -31.77 9.23
N ARG A 113 -23.91 -30.48 9.06
CA ARG A 113 -24.27 -29.94 7.75
C ARG A 113 -22.98 -29.99 6.92
N PRO A 114 -22.95 -30.66 5.76
CA PRO A 114 -21.81 -30.55 4.87
C PRO A 114 -21.57 -29.07 4.60
N ALA A 115 -20.30 -28.63 4.58
CA ALA A 115 -19.94 -27.29 4.15
C ALA A 115 -20.60 -27.04 2.79
N GLU A 116 -21.67 -26.25 2.78
CA GLU A 116 -22.32 -25.88 1.54
C GLU A 116 -21.25 -25.17 0.72
N ALA A 117 -20.96 -25.72 -0.47
CA ALA A 117 -20.06 -25.09 -1.42
C ALA A 117 -20.46 -23.62 -1.54
N SER A 118 -19.54 -22.73 -1.19
CA SER A 118 -19.80 -21.30 -1.24
C SER A 118 -20.26 -20.95 -2.65
N PRO A 119 -21.41 -20.27 -2.82
CA PRO A 119 -21.98 -20.06 -4.13
C PRO A 119 -20.98 -19.35 -5.07
N SER A 120 -20.92 -19.80 -6.32
CA SER A 120 -20.17 -19.14 -7.38
C SER A 120 -20.76 -17.76 -7.65
N LEU A 121 -19.94 -16.83 -8.11
CA LEU A 121 -20.37 -15.46 -8.42
C LEU A 121 -21.49 -15.43 -9.47
N GLU A 122 -21.54 -16.42 -10.37
CA GLU A 122 -22.57 -16.62 -11.40
C GLU A 122 -24.00 -16.67 -10.84
N ARG A 123 -24.18 -17.16 -9.59
CA ARG A 123 -25.49 -17.21 -8.92
C ARG A 123 -26.07 -15.83 -8.61
N TYR A 124 -25.23 -14.79 -8.61
CA TYR A 124 -25.60 -13.40 -8.31
C TYR A 124 -25.71 -12.52 -9.56
N MET A 125 -25.63 -13.13 -10.75
CA MET A 125 -25.78 -12.45 -12.03
C MET A 125 -27.24 -12.41 -12.53
N ASP A 126 -28.18 -12.93 -11.74
CA ASP A 126 -29.60 -12.89 -12.07
C ASP A 126 -30.20 -11.49 -11.88
N ALA A 127 -30.95 -11.03 -12.88
CA ALA A 127 -31.69 -9.77 -12.86
C ALA A 127 -32.69 -9.77 -11.68
N GLY A 128 -32.35 -9.06 -10.60
CA GLY A 128 -33.21 -8.93 -9.42
C GLY A 128 -32.49 -8.99 -8.06
N THR A 129 -31.22 -9.41 -8.02
CA THR A 129 -30.42 -9.33 -6.78
C THR A 129 -29.69 -7.99 -6.71
N ALA A 130 -29.94 -7.20 -5.66
CA ALA A 130 -29.28 -5.91 -5.49
C ALA A 130 -27.80 -6.12 -5.11
N PHE A 131 -26.90 -5.37 -5.73
CA PHE A 131 -25.45 -5.46 -5.52
C PHE A 131 -25.05 -5.33 -4.04
N ALA A 132 -25.68 -4.39 -3.32
CA ALA A 132 -25.42 -4.14 -1.91
C ALA A 132 -25.82 -5.29 -0.96
N ASP A 133 -26.65 -6.22 -1.42
CA ASP A 133 -27.13 -7.35 -0.60
C ASP A 133 -26.12 -8.49 -0.49
N TRP A 134 -25.18 -8.57 -1.45
CA TRP A 134 -24.20 -9.67 -1.51
C TRP A 134 -22.74 -9.18 -1.65
N VAL A 135 -22.53 -7.89 -1.91
CA VAL A 135 -21.20 -7.26 -1.94
C VAL A 135 -21.02 -6.27 -0.79
N LEU A 136 -20.08 -6.57 0.10
CA LEU A 136 -19.60 -5.61 1.10
C LEU A 136 -18.86 -4.47 0.40
N THR A 137 -19.20 -3.22 0.71
CA THR A 137 -18.45 -2.06 0.22
C THR A 137 -17.63 -1.46 1.37
N PRO A 138 -16.31 -1.74 1.46
CA PRO A 138 -15.48 -1.21 2.53
C PRO A 138 -15.41 0.32 2.49
N SER A 139 -15.19 0.95 3.64
CA SER A 139 -15.06 2.41 3.77
C SER A 139 -13.97 3.00 2.84
N THR A 140 -12.92 2.24 2.55
CA THR A 140 -11.87 2.61 1.59
C THR A 140 -12.38 2.69 0.15
N SER A 141 -13.27 1.79 -0.26
CA SER A 141 -13.91 1.81 -1.58
C SER A 141 -14.97 2.91 -1.66
N ILE A 142 -15.71 3.15 -0.57
CA ILE A 142 -16.64 4.29 -0.44
C ILE A 142 -15.90 5.63 -0.60
N ALA A 143 -14.77 5.80 0.10
CA ALA A 143 -13.95 7.01 0.00
C ALA A 143 -13.39 7.26 -1.41
N ARG A 144 -13.24 6.22 -2.23
CA ARG A 144 -12.83 6.33 -3.65
C ARG A 144 -14.01 6.60 -4.59
N LEU A 145 -15.21 6.15 -4.25
CA LEU A 145 -16.45 6.36 -5.02
C LEU A 145 -17.01 7.76 -4.82
N LEU A 146 -17.13 8.22 -3.57
CA LEU A 146 -17.81 9.46 -3.20
C LEU A 146 -17.35 10.69 -4.00
N PRO A 147 -16.04 10.94 -4.21
CA PRO A 147 -15.59 12.07 -5.01
C PRO A 147 -16.00 12.00 -6.49
N ARG A 148 -16.37 10.82 -7.00
CA ARG A 148 -16.62 10.53 -8.42
C ARG A 148 -18.10 10.45 -8.78
N ILE A 149 -18.97 10.09 -7.83
CA ILE A 149 -20.43 9.95 -8.03
C ILE A 149 -21.24 11.19 -7.57
N GLY A 150 -20.58 12.14 -6.89
CA GLY A 150 -21.20 13.35 -6.38
C GLY A 150 -21.91 13.17 -5.03
N ALA A 151 -21.95 14.23 -4.22
CA ALA A 151 -22.42 14.18 -2.82
C ALA A 151 -23.93 13.91 -2.63
N ALA A 152 -24.72 13.91 -3.71
CA ALA A 152 -26.16 13.70 -3.68
C ALA A 152 -26.58 12.24 -3.95
N THR A 153 -25.62 11.35 -4.23
CA THR A 153 -25.88 9.96 -4.62
C THR A 153 -25.36 9.02 -3.53
N GLU A 154 -26.24 8.21 -2.96
CA GLU A 154 -25.83 7.15 -2.03
C GLU A 154 -24.98 6.10 -2.76
N PRO A 155 -23.80 5.71 -2.25
CA PRO A 155 -22.93 4.75 -2.92
C PRO A 155 -23.58 3.39 -3.19
N ALA A 156 -24.48 2.95 -2.31
CA ALA A 156 -25.20 1.69 -2.48
C ALA A 156 -26.14 1.73 -3.69
N ASP A 157 -26.89 2.82 -3.86
CA ASP A 157 -27.82 3.01 -4.97
C ASP A 157 -27.06 3.10 -6.30
N PHE A 158 -25.97 3.87 -6.34
CA PHE A 158 -25.10 3.93 -7.52
C PHE A 158 -24.56 2.56 -7.93
N LEU A 159 -24.10 1.75 -6.96
CA LEU A 159 -23.55 0.43 -7.24
C LEU A 159 -24.63 -0.57 -7.68
N ASN A 160 -25.83 -0.48 -7.12
CA ASN A 160 -26.98 -1.28 -7.54
C ASN A 160 -27.35 -0.97 -9.01
N ASP A 161 -27.48 0.30 -9.37
CA ASP A 161 -27.80 0.74 -10.73
C ASP A 161 -26.68 0.38 -11.72
N ALA A 162 -25.43 0.59 -11.32
CA ALA A 162 -24.27 0.25 -12.12
C ALA A 162 -24.16 -1.25 -12.41
N TRP A 163 -24.46 -2.09 -11.41
CA TRP A 163 -24.45 -3.54 -11.57
C TRP A 163 -25.58 -4.01 -12.49
N ALA A 164 -26.80 -3.54 -12.27
CA ALA A 164 -27.94 -3.87 -13.12
C ALA A 164 -27.67 -3.50 -14.58
N LYS A 165 -27.15 -2.29 -14.81
CA LYS A 165 -26.76 -1.84 -16.16
C LYS A 165 -25.65 -2.68 -16.77
N ALA A 166 -24.63 -3.07 -15.99
CA ALA A 166 -23.54 -3.89 -16.51
C ALA A 166 -24.00 -5.31 -16.89
N LEU A 167 -24.99 -5.87 -16.18
CA LEU A 167 -25.62 -7.14 -16.56
C LEU A 167 -26.42 -7.02 -17.86
N ASP A 168 -27.24 -5.97 -17.99
CA ASP A 168 -28.00 -5.69 -19.22
C ASP A 168 -27.10 -5.49 -20.44
N ASP A 169 -25.97 -4.80 -20.27
CA ASP A 169 -25.00 -4.53 -21.33
C ASP A 169 -24.05 -5.72 -21.59
N HIS A 170 -24.21 -6.86 -20.90
CA HIS A 170 -23.28 -8.00 -20.89
C HIS A 170 -21.81 -7.59 -20.63
N ALA A 171 -21.61 -6.56 -19.81
CA ALA A 171 -20.32 -5.91 -19.54
C ALA A 171 -19.67 -6.35 -18.22
N VAL A 172 -20.09 -7.51 -17.67
CA VAL A 172 -19.49 -8.15 -16.50
C VAL A 172 -18.55 -9.26 -16.96
N THR A 173 -17.28 -9.18 -16.57
CA THR A 173 -16.30 -10.26 -16.77
C THR A 173 -16.04 -10.95 -15.44
N VAL A 174 -16.34 -12.24 -15.38
CA VAL A 174 -16.06 -13.11 -14.23
C VAL A 174 -14.78 -13.90 -14.53
N THR A 175 -13.93 -14.10 -13.52
CA THR A 175 -12.75 -14.97 -13.65
C THR A 175 -13.15 -16.44 -13.77
N ASP A 176 -12.34 -17.27 -14.44
CA ASP A 176 -12.64 -18.69 -14.67
C ASP A 176 -12.87 -19.50 -13.37
N ASP A 177 -12.33 -19.02 -12.25
CA ASP A 177 -12.51 -19.58 -10.90
C ASP A 177 -13.78 -19.10 -10.18
N GLY A 178 -14.53 -18.16 -10.77
CA GLY A 178 -15.74 -17.58 -10.17
C GLY A 178 -15.50 -16.79 -8.88
N GLU A 179 -14.25 -16.39 -8.59
CA GLU A 179 -13.88 -15.71 -7.34
C GLU A 179 -13.80 -14.19 -7.46
N SER A 180 -13.77 -13.66 -8.68
CA SER A 180 -13.71 -12.22 -8.93
C SER A 180 -14.58 -11.83 -10.12
N ALA A 181 -15.12 -10.62 -10.07
CA ALA A 181 -15.81 -10.01 -11.20
C ALA A 181 -15.35 -8.58 -11.43
N VAL A 182 -15.33 -8.17 -12.68
CA VAL A 182 -14.98 -6.84 -13.12
C VAL A 182 -16.10 -6.29 -13.99
N PHE A 183 -16.52 -5.06 -13.72
CA PHE A 183 -17.52 -4.37 -14.53
C PHE A 183 -17.25 -2.87 -14.57
N THR A 184 -17.90 -2.17 -15.50
CA THR A 184 -17.75 -0.72 -15.66
C THR A 184 -19.02 0.04 -15.33
N ALA A 185 -18.87 1.21 -14.71
CA ALA A 185 -19.98 2.10 -14.36
C ALA A 185 -19.74 3.50 -14.93
N GLN A 186 -20.76 4.16 -15.46
CA GLN A 186 -20.63 5.56 -15.90
C GLN A 186 -21.06 6.49 -14.76
N THR A 187 -20.28 7.53 -14.45
CA THR A 187 -20.74 8.60 -13.57
C THR A 187 -21.52 9.64 -14.37
N ASP A 188 -22.55 10.22 -13.76
CA ASP A 188 -23.48 11.17 -14.38
C ASP A 188 -22.89 12.58 -14.59
N GLY A 189 -21.60 12.76 -14.30
CA GLY A 189 -20.86 14.01 -14.48
C GLY A 189 -21.18 15.12 -13.49
N ARG A 190 -21.91 14.83 -12.41
CA ARG A 190 -22.20 15.80 -11.33
C ARG A 190 -21.01 16.09 -10.42
N ALA A 191 -19.95 15.28 -10.50
CA ALA A 191 -18.70 15.48 -9.76
C ALA A 191 -17.77 16.53 -10.42
N PRO A 192 -16.90 17.20 -9.64
CA PRO A 192 -15.87 18.09 -10.18
C PRO A 192 -14.83 17.25 -10.97
N GLY A 193 -15.07 17.10 -12.27
CA GLY A 193 -14.30 16.22 -13.16
C GLY A 193 -15.07 15.75 -14.41
N GLY A 194 -16.40 15.93 -14.43
CA GLY A 194 -17.25 15.50 -15.55
C GLY A 194 -17.54 13.99 -15.55
N ALA A 195 -18.29 13.53 -16.56
CA ALA A 195 -18.66 12.13 -16.68
C ALA A 195 -17.39 11.27 -16.85
N THR A 196 -17.20 10.31 -15.94
CA THR A 196 -16.03 9.43 -15.91
C THR A 196 -16.51 7.99 -15.85
N THR A 197 -15.96 7.12 -16.70
CA THR A 197 -16.21 5.69 -16.56
C THR A 197 -15.38 5.17 -15.38
N LEU A 198 -15.95 4.33 -14.53
CA LEU A 198 -15.29 3.63 -13.43
C LEU A 198 -15.12 2.16 -13.79
N ARG A 199 -14.02 1.55 -13.37
CA ARG A 199 -13.81 0.10 -13.37
C ARG A 199 -13.91 -0.40 -11.93
N LEU A 200 -14.87 -1.28 -11.69
CA LEU A 200 -15.17 -1.84 -10.38
C LEU A 200 -14.70 -3.30 -10.35
N THR A 201 -14.01 -3.70 -9.28
CA THR A 201 -13.55 -5.09 -9.10
C THR A 201 -14.11 -5.66 -7.81
N VAL A 202 -14.89 -6.73 -7.93
CA VAL A 202 -15.45 -7.50 -6.83
C VAL A 202 -14.59 -8.74 -6.61
N LYS A 203 -14.35 -9.09 -5.34
CA LYS A 203 -13.58 -10.27 -4.94
C LYS A 203 -14.28 -11.05 -3.85
N ARG A 204 -14.02 -12.36 -3.79
CA ARG A 204 -14.49 -13.24 -2.72
C ARG A 204 -14.02 -12.74 -1.36
N SER A 205 -14.96 -12.65 -0.44
CA SER A 205 -14.69 -12.30 0.95
C SER A 205 -14.08 -13.47 1.71
N ARG A 206 -13.51 -13.20 2.89
CA ARG A 206 -13.07 -14.26 3.80
C ARG A 206 -14.28 -15.10 4.28
N PRO A 207 -14.09 -16.38 4.67
CA PRO A 207 -15.19 -17.27 5.09
C PRO A 207 -16.02 -16.76 6.27
N ASP A 208 -15.45 -15.89 7.10
CA ASP A 208 -16.05 -15.26 8.28
C ASP A 208 -16.73 -13.91 8.00
N SER A 209 -16.66 -13.42 6.76
CA SER A 209 -17.24 -12.14 6.36
C SER A 209 -18.77 -12.21 6.31
N ARG A 210 -19.42 -11.11 6.72
CA ARG A 210 -20.89 -10.96 6.70
C ARG A 210 -21.49 -11.15 5.31
N LEU A 211 -20.76 -10.77 4.26
CA LEU A 211 -21.19 -10.89 2.86
C LEU A 211 -20.15 -11.67 2.05
N PRO A 212 -20.61 -12.51 1.09
CA PRO A 212 -19.77 -13.46 0.36
C PRO A 212 -18.72 -12.80 -0.56
N PHE A 213 -18.96 -11.56 -0.98
CA PHE A 213 -18.04 -10.79 -1.81
C PHE A 213 -17.83 -9.37 -1.25
N TYR A 214 -16.77 -8.70 -1.68
CA TYR A 214 -16.51 -7.30 -1.36
C TYR A 214 -15.99 -6.52 -2.56
N LEU A 215 -16.29 -5.22 -2.59
CA LEU A 215 -15.77 -4.29 -3.60
C LEU A 215 -14.31 -3.95 -3.28
N SER A 216 -13.40 -4.58 -4.03
CA SER A 216 -11.95 -4.50 -3.82
C SER A 216 -11.28 -3.29 -4.48
N ARG A 217 -11.76 -2.84 -5.65
CA ARG A 217 -11.19 -1.70 -6.38
C ARG A 217 -12.24 -0.84 -7.06
N VAL A 218 -11.91 0.44 -7.17
CA VAL A 218 -12.67 1.50 -7.84
C VAL A 218 -11.67 2.35 -8.62
N ASP A 219 -11.42 1.97 -9.85
CA ASP A 219 -10.46 2.64 -10.73
C ASP A 219 -11.21 3.55 -11.70
N ALA A 220 -10.58 4.62 -12.20
CA ALA A 220 -11.13 5.32 -13.36
C ALA A 220 -10.93 4.38 -14.56
N ALA A 221 -12.02 3.94 -15.19
CA ALA A 221 -11.96 3.24 -16.46
C ALA A 221 -11.55 4.23 -17.54
N ASN A 222 -10.25 4.43 -17.67
CA ASN A 222 -9.67 4.81 -18.94
C ASN A 222 -9.78 3.58 -19.87
N GLY A 223 -10.99 3.35 -20.40
CA GLY A 223 -11.31 2.25 -21.31
C GLY A 223 -11.21 0.85 -20.68
N ALA A 224 -12.17 -0.01 -21.01
CA ALA A 224 -11.91 -1.45 -21.00
C ALA A 224 -10.72 -1.70 -21.95
N GLY A 225 -9.53 -1.93 -21.41
CA GLY A 225 -8.29 -2.02 -22.19
C GLY A 225 -7.10 -1.20 -21.68
N ALA A 226 -7.12 -0.67 -20.44
CA ALA A 226 -5.92 -0.06 -19.86
C ALA A 226 -4.77 -1.08 -19.77
N THR A 227 -3.88 -1.03 -20.77
CA THR A 227 -2.62 -1.76 -20.81
C THR A 227 -1.88 -1.57 -19.48
N ALA A 228 -1.47 -2.66 -18.83
CA ALA A 228 -0.69 -2.54 -17.61
C ALA A 228 0.55 -1.66 -17.86
N ALA A 229 1.04 -0.95 -16.85
CA ALA A 229 2.17 -0.03 -17.02
C ALA A 229 3.39 -0.72 -17.69
N ARG A 230 3.64 -1.99 -17.34
CA ARG A 230 4.70 -2.82 -17.91
C ARG A 230 4.50 -3.17 -19.40
N ASP A 231 3.26 -3.17 -19.87
CA ASP A 231 2.89 -3.59 -21.22
C ASP A 231 2.74 -2.37 -22.16
N THR A 232 2.70 -1.15 -21.61
CA THR A 232 2.38 0.09 -22.36
C THR A 232 3.32 0.32 -23.54
N LEU A 233 4.62 0.16 -23.33
CA LEU A 233 5.62 0.32 -24.40
C LEU A 233 5.46 -0.75 -25.50
N ARG A 234 5.17 -2.00 -25.13
CA ARG A 234 4.99 -3.12 -26.06
C ARG A 234 3.69 -3.00 -26.86
N THR A 235 2.64 -2.45 -26.26
CA THR A 235 1.38 -2.14 -26.98
C THR A 235 1.56 -0.95 -27.91
N PHE A 236 2.37 0.04 -27.52
CA PHE A 236 2.63 1.22 -28.33
C PHE A 236 3.50 0.91 -29.55
N ALA A 237 4.60 0.18 -29.36
CA ALA A 237 5.59 -0.10 -30.38
C ALA A 237 6.07 -1.55 -30.42
N PHE A 238 6.34 -2.04 -31.63
CA PHE A 238 7.11 -3.25 -31.85
C PHE A 238 8.58 -2.99 -31.45
N LEU A 239 9.07 -3.75 -30.47
CA LEU A 239 10.37 -3.47 -29.85
C LEU A 239 11.54 -4.22 -30.52
N GLY A 240 11.24 -5.18 -31.39
CA GLY A 240 12.21 -6.06 -32.04
C GLY A 240 11.74 -7.51 -32.05
N GLY A 241 12.41 -8.35 -32.85
CA GLY A 241 12.11 -9.77 -32.94
C GLY A 241 12.38 -10.52 -31.62
N ALA A 242 11.75 -11.69 -31.46
CA ALA A 242 11.89 -12.52 -30.27
C ALA A 242 13.27 -13.15 -30.10
N ASN A 243 14.12 -13.13 -31.15
CA ASN A 243 15.50 -13.62 -31.06
C ASN A 243 16.37 -12.59 -30.30
N PRO A 244 16.84 -12.89 -29.08
CA PRO A 244 17.65 -11.97 -28.29
C PRO A 244 19.00 -11.67 -28.94
N GLU A 245 19.55 -12.59 -29.74
CA GLU A 245 20.84 -12.44 -30.44
C GLU A 245 20.76 -11.53 -31.68
N SER A 246 19.55 -11.17 -32.10
CA SER A 246 19.39 -10.24 -33.23
C SER A 246 19.89 -8.84 -32.85
N PRO A 247 20.66 -8.15 -33.72
CA PRO A 247 21.01 -6.74 -33.51
C PRO A 247 19.79 -5.82 -33.37
N ASP A 248 18.64 -6.23 -33.92
CA ASP A 248 17.37 -5.50 -33.82
C ASP A 248 16.53 -5.88 -32.59
N SER A 249 17.01 -6.79 -31.75
CA SER A 249 16.31 -7.22 -30.54
C SER A 249 16.16 -6.07 -29.55
N TYR A 250 15.13 -6.14 -28.70
CA TYR A 250 14.94 -5.14 -27.65
C TYR A 250 16.13 -5.14 -26.67
N GLN A 251 16.70 -6.30 -26.37
CA GLN A 251 17.86 -6.43 -25.50
C GLN A 251 19.08 -5.69 -26.10
N ALA A 252 19.39 -5.91 -27.38
CA ALA A 252 20.50 -5.23 -28.05
C ALA A 252 20.35 -3.70 -28.03
N LYS A 253 19.12 -3.20 -28.18
CA LYS A 253 18.81 -1.76 -28.07
C LYS A 253 19.03 -1.23 -26.65
N ILE A 254 18.67 -2.00 -25.62
CA ILE A 254 18.91 -1.67 -24.21
C ILE A 254 20.40 -1.70 -23.88
N ASP A 255 21.16 -2.66 -24.41
CA ASP A 255 22.62 -2.73 -24.22
C ASP A 255 23.31 -1.53 -24.89
N GLY A 256 22.87 -1.13 -26.08
CA GLY A 256 23.33 0.08 -26.75
C GLY A 256 23.03 1.35 -25.94
N LEU A 257 21.85 1.43 -25.32
CA LEU A 257 21.50 2.52 -24.42
C LEU A 257 22.40 2.55 -23.18
N ALA A 258 22.64 1.40 -22.55
CA ALA A 258 23.52 1.29 -21.39
C ALA A 258 24.96 1.74 -21.71
N ALA A 259 25.46 1.41 -22.90
CA ALA A 259 26.79 1.79 -23.36
C ALA A 259 26.94 3.30 -23.64
N MET A 260 25.88 3.97 -24.11
CA MET A 260 25.92 5.41 -24.42
C MET A 260 25.58 6.30 -23.23
N ALA A 261 24.75 5.84 -22.29
CA ALA A 261 24.34 6.59 -21.12
C ALA A 261 25.47 6.72 -20.08
N LEU A 262 25.27 7.59 -19.08
CA LEU A 262 26.16 7.63 -17.92
C LEU A 262 26.26 6.24 -17.25
N PRO A 263 27.46 5.81 -16.83
CA PRO A 263 27.64 4.53 -16.16
C PRO A 263 26.84 4.43 -14.86
N GLU A 264 26.01 3.40 -14.75
CA GLU A 264 25.20 3.07 -13.59
C GLU A 264 25.06 1.55 -13.46
N ASN A 265 24.68 1.08 -12.27
CA ASN A 265 24.32 -0.31 -12.08
C ASN A 265 22.90 -0.55 -12.58
N TRP A 266 22.78 -1.16 -13.76
CA TRP A 266 21.51 -1.50 -14.41
C TRP A 266 21.10 -2.96 -14.23
N GLU A 267 21.77 -3.69 -13.34
CA GLU A 267 21.45 -5.08 -13.05
C GLU A 267 20.30 -5.20 -12.04
N MET A 268 19.46 -6.22 -12.21
CA MET A 268 18.48 -6.62 -11.21
C MET A 268 18.94 -7.88 -10.49
N PRO A 269 19.00 -7.89 -9.14
CA PRO A 269 19.34 -9.09 -8.40
C PRO A 269 18.43 -10.27 -8.75
N GLY A 270 19.03 -11.42 -9.05
CA GLY A 270 18.32 -12.65 -9.42
C GLY A 270 17.82 -12.71 -10.87
N GLN A 271 18.08 -11.71 -11.71
CA GLN A 271 17.74 -11.73 -13.13
C GLN A 271 18.95 -12.15 -13.98
N GLN A 272 18.68 -12.99 -14.98
CA GLN A 272 19.72 -13.51 -15.89
C GLN A 272 20.00 -12.57 -17.07
N HIS A 273 19.06 -11.69 -17.40
CA HIS A 273 19.21 -10.75 -18.51
C HIS A 273 19.98 -9.51 -18.05
N ALA A 274 21.07 -9.19 -18.74
CA ALA A 274 21.83 -7.96 -18.50
C ALA A 274 20.93 -6.73 -18.63
N HIS A 275 21.23 -5.69 -17.85
CA HIS A 275 20.52 -4.41 -17.90
C HIS A 275 18.98 -4.50 -17.70
N ALA A 276 18.46 -5.54 -17.03
CA ALA A 276 17.03 -5.71 -16.82
C ALA A 276 16.36 -4.53 -16.08
N LEU A 277 17.11 -3.85 -15.20
CA LEU A 277 16.63 -2.65 -14.50
C LEU A 277 16.43 -1.50 -15.49
N LEU A 278 17.36 -1.31 -16.43
CA LEU A 278 17.25 -0.28 -17.46
C LEU A 278 16.05 -0.50 -18.36
N ALA A 279 15.78 -1.75 -18.76
CA ALA A 279 14.58 -2.09 -19.53
C ALA A 279 13.28 -1.75 -18.79
N THR A 280 13.25 -2.01 -17.48
CA THR A 280 12.12 -1.68 -16.60
C THR A 280 11.96 -0.16 -16.46
N TYR A 281 13.06 0.55 -16.22
CA TYR A 281 13.13 2.01 -16.14
C TYR A 281 12.55 2.67 -17.41
N ILE A 282 13.01 2.24 -18.59
CA ILE A 282 12.53 2.78 -19.87
C ILE A 282 11.03 2.52 -20.06
N THR A 283 10.56 1.34 -19.68
CA THR A 283 9.14 0.97 -19.80
C THR A 283 8.26 1.87 -18.93
N TYR A 284 8.60 2.06 -17.65
CA TYR A 284 7.81 2.89 -16.75
C TYR A 284 7.94 4.38 -17.04
N THR A 285 9.12 4.84 -17.46
CA THR A 285 9.33 6.22 -17.93
C THR A 285 8.48 6.50 -19.16
N PHE A 286 8.46 5.57 -20.13
CA PHE A 286 7.59 5.68 -21.30
C PHE A 286 6.10 5.71 -20.93
N HIS A 287 5.66 4.79 -20.05
CA HIS A 287 4.28 4.77 -19.57
C HIS A 287 3.86 6.12 -18.98
N HIS A 288 4.71 6.72 -18.15
CA HIS A 288 4.44 8.02 -17.55
C HIS A 288 4.39 9.14 -18.60
N LEU A 289 5.38 9.21 -19.50
CA LEU A 289 5.42 10.19 -20.60
C LEU A 289 4.21 10.09 -21.54
N HIS A 290 3.74 8.87 -21.81
CA HIS A 290 2.55 8.63 -22.61
C HIS A 290 1.32 9.24 -21.94
N LYS A 291 1.17 9.04 -20.62
CA LYS A 291 0.07 9.63 -19.83
C LYS A 291 0.16 11.16 -19.74
N GLU A 292 1.37 11.71 -19.64
CA GLU A 292 1.59 13.16 -19.63
C GLU A 292 1.41 13.81 -21.02
N GLY A 293 1.16 13.03 -22.08
CA GLY A 293 1.04 13.55 -23.44
C GLY A 293 2.35 14.12 -24.00
N LYS A 294 3.51 13.65 -23.51
CA LYS A 294 4.84 14.19 -23.85
C LYS A 294 5.53 13.46 -25.00
N ILE A 295 4.79 12.65 -25.75
CA ILE A 295 5.29 12.05 -26.99
C ILE A 295 5.16 13.09 -28.10
N VAL A 296 6.30 13.44 -28.72
CA VAL A 296 6.30 14.29 -29.90
C VAL A 296 6.01 13.43 -31.10
N PHE A 297 5.04 13.82 -31.92
CA PHE A 297 4.68 13.15 -33.17
C PHE A 297 4.90 14.11 -34.34
N ASN A 298 5.44 13.61 -35.45
CA ASN A 298 5.39 14.30 -36.73
C ASN A 298 4.61 13.44 -37.73
N LYS A 299 3.47 13.98 -38.18
CA LYS A 299 2.55 13.32 -39.12
C LYS A 299 2.90 13.60 -40.59
N ASP A 300 3.75 14.59 -40.85
CA ASP A 300 4.14 15.00 -42.19
C ASP A 300 5.22 14.10 -42.79
N VAL A 301 5.84 13.26 -41.95
CA VAL A 301 6.81 12.25 -42.37
C VAL A 301 6.05 10.99 -42.80
N PRO A 302 6.15 10.55 -44.08
CA PRO A 302 5.39 9.38 -44.57
C PRO A 302 5.69 8.09 -43.80
N SER A 303 6.94 7.89 -43.38
CA SER A 303 7.34 6.76 -42.53
C SER A 303 6.83 6.88 -41.10
N GLY A 304 6.16 7.97 -40.73
CA GLY A 304 5.86 8.32 -39.34
C GLY A 304 7.12 8.70 -38.56
N PHE A 305 6.95 9.56 -37.57
CA PHE A 305 8.01 9.86 -36.61
C PHE A 305 7.40 10.14 -35.25
N ALA A 306 7.93 9.50 -34.22
CA ALA A 306 7.67 9.85 -32.84
C ALA A 306 8.94 9.80 -32.01
N ALA A 307 9.03 10.64 -30.99
CA ALA A 307 10.16 10.65 -30.07
C ALA A 307 9.74 11.01 -28.65
N VAL A 308 10.46 10.44 -27.68
CA VAL A 308 10.33 10.76 -26.26
C VAL A 308 11.70 10.98 -25.64
N ASN A 309 11.75 11.75 -24.54
CA ASN A 309 12.97 11.95 -23.76
C ASN A 309 13.10 10.83 -22.73
N THR A 310 14.22 10.10 -22.70
CA THR A 310 14.37 8.96 -21.77
C THR A 310 14.63 9.38 -20.32
N GLY A 311 14.95 10.65 -20.08
CA GLY A 311 15.43 11.14 -18.78
C GLY A 311 16.91 10.85 -18.51
N LEU A 312 17.57 10.07 -19.38
CA LEU A 312 19.00 9.78 -19.30
C LEU A 312 19.81 10.77 -20.15
N VAL A 313 21.09 10.91 -19.82
CA VAL A 313 22.06 11.72 -20.57
C VAL A 313 23.24 10.86 -21.01
N ASP A 314 23.89 11.27 -22.09
CA ASP A 314 25.03 10.57 -22.64
C ASP A 314 26.32 10.79 -21.84
N ARG A 315 27.24 9.83 -21.94
CA ARG A 315 28.51 9.84 -21.21
C ARG A 315 29.49 10.93 -21.65
N GLY A 316 29.48 11.33 -22.91
CA GLY A 316 30.49 12.21 -23.50
C GLY A 316 30.16 13.70 -23.34
N SER A 317 28.93 14.07 -23.68
CA SER A 317 28.49 15.47 -23.76
C SER A 317 27.46 15.88 -22.71
N TYR A 318 26.96 14.94 -21.89
CA TYR A 318 25.89 15.19 -20.92
C TYR A 318 24.61 15.73 -21.59
N GLU A 319 24.37 15.33 -22.84
CA GLU A 319 23.20 15.71 -23.63
C GLU A 319 22.07 14.67 -23.43
N PRO A 320 20.80 15.08 -23.52
CA PRO A 320 19.67 14.16 -23.36
C PRO A 320 19.68 13.04 -24.40
N ILE A 321 19.38 11.82 -23.93
CA ILE A 321 19.13 10.67 -24.79
C ILE A 321 17.62 10.59 -25.09
N TYR A 322 17.29 10.39 -26.35
CA TYR A 322 15.92 10.26 -26.83
C TYR A 322 15.66 8.85 -27.33
N MET A 323 14.43 8.38 -27.14
CA MET A 323 13.92 7.14 -27.73
C MET A 323 13.07 7.50 -28.95
N VAL A 324 13.36 6.90 -30.10
CA VAL A 324 12.81 7.27 -31.41
C VAL A 324 12.05 6.12 -32.05
N PHE A 325 10.94 6.45 -32.69
CA PHE A 325 10.02 5.51 -33.32
C PHE A 325 9.65 5.95 -34.75
N ASP A 326 9.38 4.97 -35.60
CA ASP A 326 8.74 5.11 -36.91
C ASP A 326 7.47 4.26 -37.00
N HIS A 327 6.71 4.42 -38.08
CA HIS A 327 5.60 3.53 -38.37
C HIS A 327 6.13 2.12 -38.65
N ASN A 328 5.53 1.15 -37.99
CA ASN A 328 5.81 -0.24 -38.23
C ASN A 328 5.23 -0.65 -39.60
N VAL A 329 6.11 -0.94 -40.56
CA VAL A 329 5.72 -1.32 -41.92
C VAL A 329 4.88 -2.60 -41.98
N TRP A 330 4.95 -3.45 -40.96
CA TRP A 330 4.21 -4.72 -40.86
C TRP A 330 2.77 -4.57 -40.36
N THR A 331 2.31 -3.35 -40.05
CA THR A 331 0.92 -3.11 -39.62
C THR A 331 -0.08 -3.21 -40.78
N TYR A 332 0.39 -3.08 -42.02
CA TYR A 332 -0.45 -3.19 -43.21
C TYR A 332 -0.95 -4.64 -43.38
N GLY A 333 -2.16 -4.91 -42.87
CA GLY A 333 -2.83 -6.20 -42.96
C GLY A 333 -2.85 -7.02 -41.67
N ASN A 334 -2.19 -6.56 -40.59
CA ASN A 334 -2.25 -7.19 -39.28
C ASN A 334 -2.61 -6.17 -38.18
N PRO A 335 -3.90 -6.01 -37.85
CA PRO A 335 -4.37 -5.07 -36.82
C PRO A 335 -3.85 -5.36 -35.41
N GLN A 336 -3.30 -6.55 -35.15
CA GLN A 336 -2.75 -6.94 -33.85
C GLN A 336 -1.31 -6.44 -33.64
N MET A 337 -0.64 -5.98 -34.71
CA MET A 337 0.71 -5.43 -34.60
C MET A 337 0.68 -3.98 -34.09
N PRO A 338 1.60 -3.60 -33.19
CA PRO A 338 1.73 -2.22 -32.76
C PRO A 338 2.00 -1.29 -33.94
N LYS A 339 1.34 -0.13 -33.95
CA LYS A 339 1.47 0.89 -35.01
C LYS A 339 2.90 1.39 -35.16
N TRP A 340 3.61 1.55 -34.05
CA TRP A 340 4.96 2.09 -34.03
C TRP A 340 5.99 0.95 -34.00
N HIS A 341 7.19 1.24 -34.44
CA HIS A 341 8.36 0.40 -34.28
C HIS A 341 9.46 1.21 -33.58
N LEU A 342 10.12 0.58 -32.61
CA LEU A 342 11.23 1.21 -31.91
C LEU A 342 12.49 1.15 -32.77
N GLN A 343 12.91 2.30 -33.32
CA GLN A 343 14.17 2.40 -34.05
C GLN A 343 15.38 2.28 -33.11
N GLY A 344 15.33 2.95 -31.95
CA GLY A 344 16.40 2.89 -30.95
C GLY A 344 16.54 4.18 -30.15
N PHE A 345 17.75 4.43 -29.67
CA PHE A 345 18.10 5.55 -28.81
C PHE A 345 19.16 6.45 -29.45
N CYS A 346 19.05 7.76 -29.28
CA CYS A 346 20.03 8.70 -29.84
C CYS A 346 20.17 9.99 -29.04
N VAL A 347 21.32 10.63 -29.17
CA VAL A 347 21.52 12.05 -28.86
C VAL A 347 21.17 12.88 -30.10
N LEU A 348 20.53 14.04 -29.91
CA LEU A 348 20.11 14.91 -31.01
C LEU A 348 21.32 15.31 -31.89
N GLY A 349 21.21 15.11 -33.20
CA GLY A 349 22.26 15.48 -34.16
C GLY A 349 23.46 14.53 -34.23
N ASN A 350 23.56 13.58 -33.29
CA ASN A 350 24.67 12.61 -33.25
C ASN A 350 24.31 11.29 -33.96
N GLY A 351 25.28 10.71 -34.67
CA GLY A 351 25.08 9.48 -35.45
C GLY A 351 24.04 9.62 -36.56
N GLN A 352 23.60 8.50 -37.12
CA GLN A 352 22.58 8.48 -38.17
C GLN A 352 21.17 8.79 -37.60
N LEU A 353 20.81 8.14 -36.48
CA LEU A 353 19.50 8.28 -35.84
C LEU A 353 19.28 9.69 -35.27
N GLY A 354 20.28 10.31 -34.64
CA GLY A 354 20.17 11.68 -34.13
C GLY A 354 20.04 12.74 -35.23
N LYS A 355 20.69 12.53 -36.39
CA LYS A 355 20.51 13.36 -37.59
C LYS A 355 19.13 13.15 -38.23
N GLN A 356 18.58 11.94 -38.18
CA GLN A 356 17.20 11.68 -38.61
C GLN A 356 16.20 12.38 -37.69
N MET A 357 16.35 12.26 -36.38
CA MET A 357 15.55 12.98 -35.40
C MET A 357 15.58 14.50 -35.65
N SER A 358 16.77 15.09 -35.84
CA SER A 358 16.91 16.54 -36.09
C SER A 358 16.13 17.03 -37.31
N ARG A 359 16.01 16.20 -38.35
CA ARG A 359 15.26 16.53 -39.58
C ARG A 359 13.76 16.30 -39.45
N ASN A 360 13.35 15.33 -38.65
CA ASN A 360 11.97 14.88 -38.55
C ASN A 360 11.21 15.47 -37.36
N LEU A 361 11.87 16.19 -36.45
CA LEU A 361 11.19 16.93 -35.40
C LEU A 361 10.30 18.01 -36.00
N PRO A 362 9.04 18.15 -35.54
CA PRO A 362 8.19 19.24 -35.97
C PRO A 362 8.76 20.56 -35.48
N ALA A 363 8.58 21.62 -36.26
CA ALA A 363 9.01 22.96 -35.89
C ALA A 363 7.81 23.80 -35.45
N ARG A 364 7.90 24.43 -34.28
CA ARG A 364 6.92 25.38 -33.77
C ARG A 364 7.58 26.73 -33.60
N ASN A 365 7.05 27.76 -34.27
CA ASN A 365 7.62 29.11 -34.29
C ASN A 365 9.11 29.14 -34.71
N GLY A 366 9.48 28.35 -35.72
CA GLY A 366 10.84 28.30 -36.25
C GLY A 366 11.87 27.57 -35.35
N ARG A 367 11.42 26.85 -34.31
CA ARG A 367 12.28 26.04 -33.44
C ARG A 367 11.83 24.59 -33.39
N PRO A 368 12.75 23.60 -33.38
CA PRO A 368 12.39 22.20 -33.18
C PRO A 368 11.67 21.98 -31.85
N GLU A 369 10.54 21.27 -31.89
CA GLU A 369 9.80 20.88 -30.69
C GLU A 369 10.43 19.63 -30.07
N LEU A 370 11.32 19.83 -29.11
CA LEU A 370 12.02 18.73 -28.45
C LEU A 370 11.13 18.00 -27.42
N PRO A 371 11.21 16.65 -27.35
CA PRO A 371 10.52 15.90 -26.31
C PRO A 371 10.96 16.34 -24.90
N ARG A 372 9.97 16.59 -24.04
CA ARG A 372 10.19 16.99 -22.64
C ARG A 372 10.38 15.76 -21.75
N ARG A 373 11.16 15.91 -20.68
CA ARG A 373 11.35 14.88 -19.65
C ARG A 373 10.07 14.61 -18.85
N ALA A 374 10.00 13.42 -18.25
CA ALA A 374 8.95 13.04 -17.32
C ALA A 374 8.93 14.00 -16.10
N SER A 375 7.74 14.29 -15.57
CA SER A 375 7.57 15.13 -14.39
C SER A 375 6.82 14.38 -13.29
N TYR A 376 7.57 13.75 -12.39
CA TYR A 376 6.99 12.98 -11.29
C TYR A 376 6.45 13.87 -10.17
N PHE A 377 7.20 14.90 -9.78
CA PHE A 377 6.85 15.78 -8.67
C PHE A 377 5.94 16.91 -9.14
N ARG A 378 4.83 17.12 -8.43
CA ARG A 378 3.88 18.23 -8.65
C ARG A 378 3.95 19.27 -7.54
N ASN A 379 4.22 18.82 -6.32
CA ASN A 379 4.32 19.66 -5.14
C ASN A 379 5.47 19.19 -4.23
N LEU A 380 5.75 19.96 -3.17
CA LEU A 380 6.84 19.64 -2.26
C LEU A 380 6.59 18.35 -1.47
N SER A 381 5.33 18.01 -1.17
CA SER A 381 4.95 16.77 -0.46
C SER A 381 5.18 15.50 -1.30
N ASP A 382 5.42 15.61 -2.61
CA ASP A 382 5.86 14.50 -3.45
C ASP A 382 7.37 14.22 -3.30
N VAL A 383 8.13 15.17 -2.74
CA VAL A 383 9.60 15.11 -2.60
C VAL A 383 10.02 14.95 -1.15
N LEU A 384 9.32 15.63 -0.24
CA LEU A 384 9.64 15.66 1.19
C LEU A 384 8.53 14.94 1.96
N LEU A 385 8.94 13.92 2.71
CA LEU A 385 8.06 13.27 3.65
C LEU A 385 7.94 14.12 4.91
N ASP A 386 6.82 14.81 5.07
CA ASP A 386 6.52 15.61 6.26
C ASP A 386 5.71 14.78 7.27
N ILE A 387 6.42 13.96 8.05
CA ILE A 387 5.86 13.24 9.21
C ILE A 387 6.54 13.79 10.46
N GLN A 388 5.97 14.85 11.03
CA GLN A 388 6.46 15.43 12.28
C GLN A 388 5.90 14.72 13.51
N ASP A 389 4.69 14.18 13.39
CA ASP A 389 4.03 13.41 14.43
C ASP A 389 3.92 11.93 14.01
N ARG A 390 4.42 11.05 14.87
CA ARG A 390 4.42 9.60 14.64
C ARG A 390 3.01 9.02 14.62
N ASP A 391 2.06 9.63 15.33
CA ASP A 391 0.66 9.20 15.35
C ASP A 391 -0.03 9.38 13.99
N MET A 392 0.61 10.10 13.06
CA MET A 392 0.14 10.28 11.68
C MET A 392 0.51 9.10 10.77
N LEU A 393 1.45 8.21 11.14
CA LEU A 393 1.80 7.03 10.35
C LEU A 393 0.94 5.82 10.76
N ARG A 394 0.18 5.27 9.82
CA ARG A 394 -0.58 4.03 9.99
C ARG A 394 0.07 2.88 9.23
N VAL A 395 0.53 1.87 9.95
CA VAL A 395 1.21 0.70 9.37
C VAL A 395 0.26 -0.51 9.31
N ASP A 396 0.17 -1.13 8.14
CA ASP A 396 -0.62 -2.36 7.94
C ASP A 396 0.22 -3.61 8.27
N TYR A 397 0.41 -3.86 9.58
CA TYR A 397 1.16 -5.03 10.06
C TYR A 397 0.56 -6.35 9.58
N SER A 398 -0.77 -6.43 9.43
CA SER A 398 -1.46 -7.63 8.96
C SER A 398 -1.09 -7.94 7.52
N HIS A 399 -0.98 -6.93 6.65
CA HIS A 399 -0.53 -7.12 5.27
C HIS A 399 0.99 -7.37 5.17
N ILE A 400 1.80 -6.73 6.03
CA ILE A 400 3.25 -6.98 6.07
C ILE A 400 3.54 -8.41 6.52
N ILE A 401 2.98 -8.85 7.64
CA ILE A 401 3.25 -10.17 8.24
C ILE A 401 2.43 -11.26 7.56
N GLY A 402 1.21 -11.00 7.11
CA GLY A 402 0.39 -12.00 6.43
C GLY A 402 0.86 -12.27 5.01
N ASP A 403 0.92 -11.23 4.19
CA ASP A 403 1.11 -11.40 2.74
C ASP A 403 2.59 -11.28 2.31
N ASN A 404 3.45 -10.64 3.11
CA ASN A 404 4.80 -10.26 2.68
C ASN A 404 5.91 -10.66 3.67
N ILE A 405 5.66 -11.59 4.59
CA ILE A 405 6.65 -12.01 5.60
C ILE A 405 7.95 -12.56 4.99
N GLY A 406 7.88 -13.19 3.81
CA GLY A 406 9.06 -13.67 3.09
C GLY A 406 10.04 -12.57 2.69
N ARG A 407 9.61 -11.30 2.68
CA ARG A 407 10.50 -10.16 2.42
C ARG A 407 11.33 -9.75 3.64
N LEU A 408 10.97 -10.20 4.84
CA LEU A 408 11.74 -9.93 6.06
C LEU A 408 13.00 -10.80 6.09
N PRO A 409 14.09 -10.35 6.73
CA PRO A 409 15.29 -11.16 6.85
C PRO A 409 15.02 -12.48 7.60
N LYS A 410 15.55 -13.59 7.08
CA LYS A 410 15.46 -14.88 7.74
C LYS A 410 16.04 -14.85 9.15
N SER A 411 17.19 -14.21 9.33
CA SER A 411 17.85 -14.02 10.64
C SER A 411 16.98 -13.27 11.65
N PHE A 412 16.20 -12.29 11.19
CA PHE A 412 15.24 -11.58 12.02
C PHE A 412 14.12 -12.52 12.45
N LEU A 413 13.51 -13.24 11.51
CA LEU A 413 12.44 -14.20 11.80
C LEU A 413 12.92 -15.32 12.75
N GLU A 414 14.13 -15.84 12.55
CA GLU A 414 14.73 -16.86 13.42
C GLU A 414 14.92 -16.38 14.86
N ARG A 415 15.21 -15.09 15.06
CA ARG A 415 15.43 -14.53 16.39
C ARG A 415 14.12 -14.22 17.11
N GLU A 416 13.14 -13.69 16.39
CA GLU A 416 11.88 -13.21 17.00
C GLU A 416 10.82 -14.32 17.13
N ILE A 417 10.87 -15.39 16.31
CA ILE A 417 9.96 -16.53 16.44
C ILE A 417 10.44 -17.43 17.59
N HIS A 418 9.62 -17.49 18.64
CA HIS A 418 9.89 -18.31 19.83
C HIS A 418 10.10 -19.79 19.45
N PRO A 419 11.09 -20.50 20.05
CA PRO A 419 11.35 -21.91 19.75
C PRO A 419 10.13 -22.83 19.91
N ASP A 420 9.28 -22.56 20.91
CA ASP A 420 8.10 -23.37 21.20
C ASP A 420 6.85 -22.95 20.40
N SER A 421 6.95 -21.92 19.54
CA SER A 421 5.82 -21.54 18.69
C SER A 421 5.56 -22.61 17.63
N PRO A 422 4.28 -22.93 17.32
CA PRO A 422 3.93 -23.75 16.15
C PRO A 422 4.49 -23.21 14.83
N ALA A 423 4.77 -21.91 14.75
CA ALA A 423 5.41 -21.30 13.60
C ALA A 423 6.89 -21.72 13.44
N ARG A 424 7.57 -22.09 14.52
CA ARG A 424 9.00 -22.44 14.47
C ARG A 424 9.29 -23.64 13.58
N GLN A 425 8.47 -24.69 13.70
CA GLN A 425 8.62 -25.89 12.87
C GLN A 425 8.41 -25.56 11.39
N ARG A 426 7.33 -24.83 11.09
CA ARG A 426 7.00 -24.42 9.72
C ARG A 426 8.06 -23.53 9.11
N PHE A 427 8.67 -22.65 9.90
CA PHE A 427 9.73 -21.76 9.45
C PHE A 427 10.95 -22.52 8.89
N GLY A 428 11.35 -23.62 9.54
CA GLY A 428 12.48 -24.44 9.10
C GLY A 428 12.24 -25.23 7.80
N GLU A 429 10.99 -25.34 7.36
CA GLU A 429 10.57 -26.05 6.15
C GLU A 429 10.39 -25.10 4.95
N LEU A 430 10.58 -23.78 5.15
CA LEU A 430 10.33 -22.78 4.11
C LEU A 430 11.40 -22.80 3.02
N PRO A 431 11.00 -22.58 1.75
CA PRO A 431 11.94 -22.50 0.64
C PRO A 431 12.85 -21.27 0.73
N GLU A 432 13.98 -21.34 0.03
CA GLU A 432 14.91 -20.21 -0.09
C GLU A 432 14.29 -19.01 -0.82
N ASP A 433 13.43 -19.25 -1.81
CA ASP A 433 12.78 -18.19 -2.58
C ASP A 433 11.71 -17.47 -1.73
N PRO A 434 11.88 -16.18 -1.38
CA PRO A 434 10.91 -15.41 -0.60
C PRO A 434 9.59 -15.12 -1.33
N GLN A 435 9.51 -15.38 -2.65
CA GLN A 435 8.28 -15.23 -3.43
C GLN A 435 7.43 -16.51 -3.48
N ASP A 436 7.92 -17.62 -2.96
CA ASP A 436 7.17 -18.87 -2.96
C ASP A 436 5.86 -18.72 -2.15
N PRO A 437 4.71 -19.23 -2.65
CA PRO A 437 3.43 -19.19 -1.96
C PRO A 437 3.45 -19.75 -0.52
N ALA A 438 4.39 -20.64 -0.20
CA ALA A 438 4.61 -21.17 1.15
C ALA A 438 4.88 -20.06 2.17
N TRP A 439 5.59 -18.99 1.79
CA TRP A 439 5.84 -17.83 2.66
C TRP A 439 4.55 -17.11 3.04
N LYS A 440 3.63 -16.99 2.09
CA LYS A 440 2.32 -16.37 2.35
C LYS A 440 1.49 -17.24 3.30
N ALA A 441 1.43 -18.55 3.06
CA ALA A 441 0.74 -19.48 3.96
C ALA A 441 1.32 -19.44 5.39
N PHE A 442 2.65 -19.35 5.49
CA PHE A 442 3.35 -19.15 6.75
C PHE A 442 2.99 -17.83 7.44
N GLY A 443 2.97 -16.72 6.70
CA GLY A 443 2.57 -15.42 7.23
C GLY A 443 1.16 -15.41 7.82
N HIS A 444 0.19 -16.03 7.14
CA HIS A 444 -1.15 -16.20 7.67
C HIS A 444 -1.19 -17.03 8.95
N ALA A 445 -0.41 -18.12 9.03
CA ALA A 445 -0.30 -18.90 10.26
C ALA A 445 0.31 -18.09 11.43
N VAL A 446 1.27 -17.20 11.14
CA VAL A 446 1.82 -16.28 12.14
C VAL A 446 0.77 -15.29 12.64
N LEU A 447 -0.14 -14.81 11.79
CA LEU A 447 -1.25 -13.94 12.22
C LEU A 447 -2.22 -14.63 13.20
N GLU A 448 -2.38 -15.95 13.08
CA GLU A 448 -3.21 -16.76 13.97
C GLU A 448 -2.51 -17.06 15.31
N ASP A 449 -1.17 -17.08 15.33
CA ASP A 449 -0.37 -17.16 16.56
C ASP A 449 -0.20 -15.77 17.19
N ALA A 450 -1.13 -15.43 18.09
CA ALA A 450 -1.15 -14.13 18.76
C ALA A 450 0.15 -13.79 19.52
N HIS A 451 0.91 -14.79 20.00
CA HIS A 451 2.17 -14.53 20.69
C HIS A 451 3.25 -14.12 19.68
N THR A 452 3.45 -14.92 18.64
CA THR A 452 4.46 -14.66 17.60
C THR A 452 4.14 -13.40 16.79
N PHE A 453 2.87 -13.18 16.45
CA PHE A 453 2.44 -11.94 15.81
C PHE A 453 2.78 -10.70 16.64
N ARG A 454 2.48 -10.71 17.94
CA ARG A 454 2.78 -9.57 18.83
C ARG A 454 4.29 -9.33 18.92
N ALA A 455 5.10 -10.38 19.05
CA ALA A 455 6.56 -10.25 19.11
C ALA A 455 7.12 -9.58 17.84
N LEU A 456 6.77 -10.10 16.66
CA LEU A 456 7.19 -9.54 15.38
C LEU A 456 6.71 -8.09 15.19
N ARG A 457 5.45 -7.82 15.55
CA ARG A 457 4.87 -6.49 15.46
C ARG A 457 5.61 -5.49 16.34
N MET A 458 5.84 -5.80 17.62
CA MET A 458 6.55 -4.90 18.53
C MET A 458 7.97 -4.58 18.02
N ARG A 459 8.66 -5.58 17.48
CA ARG A 459 10.01 -5.38 16.94
C ARG A 459 10.01 -4.52 15.68
N LEU A 460 9.02 -4.71 14.80
CA LEU A 460 8.81 -3.86 13.62
C LEU A 460 8.43 -2.43 14.01
N GLU A 461 7.53 -2.24 14.97
CA GLU A 461 7.15 -0.93 15.53
C GLU A 461 8.40 -0.18 16.00
N LEU A 462 9.25 -0.81 16.81
CA LEU A 462 10.49 -0.22 17.30
C LEU A 462 11.45 0.19 16.17
N ALA A 463 11.64 -0.67 15.16
CA ALA A 463 12.51 -0.37 14.02
C ALA A 463 11.99 0.78 13.15
N ILE A 464 10.67 0.84 12.95
CA ILE A 464 10.01 1.93 12.21
C ILE A 464 10.14 3.24 13.00
N GLU A 465 9.96 3.22 14.32
CA GLU A 465 10.14 4.41 15.15
C GLU A 465 11.57 4.97 15.07
N GLN A 466 12.58 4.10 15.11
CA GLN A 466 13.97 4.51 14.93
C GLN A 466 14.20 5.13 13.54
N THR A 467 13.56 4.57 12.51
CA THR A 467 13.60 5.10 11.15
C THR A 467 12.98 6.50 11.08
N LEU A 468 11.84 6.73 11.74
CA LEU A 468 11.20 8.04 11.78
C LEU A 468 12.05 9.09 12.49
N VAL A 469 12.79 8.72 13.53
CA VAL A 469 13.80 9.62 14.14
C VAL A 469 14.85 10.04 13.11
N ARG A 470 15.37 9.09 12.32
CA ARG A 470 16.36 9.39 11.27
C ARG A 470 15.78 10.31 10.20
N VAL A 471 14.55 10.07 9.76
CA VAL A 471 13.85 10.93 8.79
C VAL A 471 13.65 12.36 9.33
N GLY A 472 13.29 12.49 10.61
CA GLY A 472 13.15 13.80 11.25
C GLY A 472 14.47 14.59 11.37
N LEU A 473 15.61 13.89 11.40
CA LEU A 473 16.94 14.50 11.44
C LEU A 473 17.51 14.79 10.04
N ASP A 474 17.25 13.91 9.07
CA ASP A 474 17.70 14.04 7.69
C ASP A 474 16.56 13.67 6.74
N TYR A 475 16.00 14.69 6.09
CA TYR A 475 14.90 14.55 5.12
C TYR A 475 15.28 13.70 3.91
N LYS A 476 16.58 13.47 3.64
CA LYS A 476 17.06 12.64 2.53
C LYS A 476 16.97 11.14 2.82
N VAL A 477 16.75 10.75 4.07
CA VAL A 477 16.58 9.35 4.47
C VAL A 477 15.34 8.74 3.82
N ALA A 478 14.27 9.52 3.66
CA ALA A 478 13.08 9.11 2.92
C ALA A 478 13.33 9.26 1.42
N ILE A 479 13.30 8.14 0.69
CA ILE A 479 13.55 8.16 -0.76
C ILE A 479 12.21 8.22 -1.51
N PRO A 480 11.95 9.26 -2.32
CA PRO A 480 10.77 9.30 -3.17
C PRO A 480 10.76 8.16 -4.19
N SER A 481 9.58 7.60 -4.43
CA SER A 481 9.34 6.49 -5.34
C SER A 481 8.03 6.70 -6.08
N TYR A 482 7.98 6.35 -7.36
CA TYR A 482 6.77 6.43 -8.18
C TYR A 482 6.21 5.03 -8.38
N TYR A 483 4.93 4.84 -8.08
CA TYR A 483 4.25 3.56 -8.31
C TYR A 483 3.35 3.65 -9.55
N PRO A 484 3.73 3.03 -10.70
CA PRO A 484 3.03 3.20 -11.96
C PRO A 484 1.57 2.72 -11.95
N THR A 485 1.28 1.66 -11.16
CA THR A 485 -0.05 1.03 -11.14
C THR A 485 -1.14 1.94 -10.58
N THR A 486 -0.83 2.73 -9.55
CA THR A 486 -1.77 3.71 -8.96
C THR A 486 -1.48 5.14 -9.36
N ASP A 487 -0.43 5.36 -10.17
CA ASP A 487 0.03 6.68 -10.60
C ASP A 487 0.28 7.64 -9.43
N SER A 488 0.84 7.12 -8.34
CA SER A 488 1.00 7.87 -7.10
C SER A 488 2.45 7.88 -6.64
N MET A 489 2.83 9.00 -6.03
CA MET A 489 4.07 9.13 -5.30
C MET A 489 4.00 8.40 -3.96
N GLN A 490 5.12 7.81 -3.58
CA GLN A 490 5.34 7.06 -2.35
C GLN A 490 6.74 7.40 -1.84
N PHE A 491 7.01 7.03 -0.59
CA PHE A 491 8.30 7.14 0.05
C PHE A 491 8.76 5.76 0.50
N LEU A 492 10.06 5.54 0.38
CA LEU A 492 10.74 4.34 0.85
C LEU A 492 11.53 4.73 2.09
N LEU A 493 11.20 4.12 3.22
CA LEU A 493 11.90 4.35 4.48
C LEU A 493 12.76 3.13 4.85
N PRO A 494 14.04 3.31 5.18
CA PRO A 494 14.93 2.20 5.51
C PRO A 494 14.60 1.63 6.89
N VAL A 495 14.20 0.37 6.98
CA VAL A 495 13.93 -0.31 8.26
C VAL A 495 15.08 -1.23 8.60
N CYS A 496 15.73 -0.96 9.74
CA CYS A 496 16.83 -1.75 10.30
C CYS A 496 16.28 -2.75 11.33
N LEU A 497 16.41 -4.05 11.06
CA LEU A 497 15.81 -5.14 11.84
C LEU A 497 16.86 -6.00 12.54
N ASN A 498 17.98 -6.25 11.88
CA ASN A 498 19.08 -7.06 12.41
C ASN A 498 20.04 -6.22 13.25
N ASP A 499 20.38 -5.02 12.80
CA ASP A 499 21.19 -4.05 13.53
C ASP A 499 20.51 -2.67 13.53
N HIS A 500 21.25 -1.62 13.93
CA HIS A 500 20.73 -0.27 14.11
C HIS A 500 21.14 0.72 13.01
N MET A 501 21.96 0.29 12.04
CA MET A 501 22.55 1.15 11.03
C MET A 501 22.14 0.75 9.61
N ASP A 502 22.23 -0.54 9.31
CA ASP A 502 22.04 -1.09 7.98
C ASP A 502 20.56 -1.43 7.75
N ALA A 503 20.03 -0.93 6.64
CA ALA A 503 18.65 -1.20 6.26
C ALA A 503 18.53 -2.66 5.82
N ASP A 504 17.51 -3.37 6.28
CA ASP A 504 17.21 -4.73 5.85
C ASP A 504 16.10 -4.73 4.79
N VAL A 505 15.10 -3.88 4.99
CA VAL A 505 13.92 -3.73 4.11
C VAL A 505 13.56 -2.26 3.99
N ALA A 506 12.77 -1.92 2.97
CA ALA A 506 12.21 -0.58 2.81
C ALA A 506 10.71 -0.59 3.09
N LEU A 507 10.25 0.23 4.04
CA LEU A 507 8.83 0.47 4.27
C LEU A 507 8.27 1.40 3.19
N VAL A 508 7.17 1.01 2.56
CA VAL A 508 6.49 1.80 1.54
C VAL A 508 5.42 2.66 2.18
N VAL A 509 5.65 3.96 2.21
CA VAL A 509 4.78 4.96 2.84
C VAL A 509 4.12 5.83 1.77
N GLN A 510 2.81 6.03 1.87
CA GLN A 510 2.07 6.91 1.00
C GLN A 510 1.37 8.00 1.82
N SER A 511 1.61 9.26 1.47
CA SER A 511 0.90 10.39 2.07
C SER A 511 -0.56 10.40 1.63
N GLN A 512 -1.47 10.64 2.57
CA GLN A 512 -2.90 10.82 2.34
C GLN A 512 -3.26 12.31 2.30
N SER A 513 -4.40 12.63 1.67
CA SER A 513 -4.88 14.02 1.54
C SER A 513 -5.27 14.67 2.87
N ASN A 514 -5.52 13.88 3.91
CA ASN A 514 -5.85 14.35 5.26
C ASN A 514 -4.60 14.64 6.12
N GLY A 515 -3.40 14.58 5.55
CA GLY A 515 -2.13 14.79 6.25
C GLY A 515 -1.58 13.55 6.97
N THR A 516 -2.32 12.45 7.03
CA THR A 516 -1.79 11.17 7.56
C THR A 516 -0.97 10.43 6.51
N ALA A 517 -0.13 9.50 6.93
CA ALA A 517 0.64 8.64 6.06
C ALA A 517 0.25 7.18 6.29
N GLN A 518 0.18 6.39 5.22
CA GLN A 518 -0.12 4.97 5.30
C GLN A 518 1.06 4.15 4.79
N ALA A 519 1.58 3.26 5.65
CA ALA A 519 2.54 2.25 5.26
C ALA A 519 1.82 0.96 4.91
N HIS A 520 1.77 0.66 3.60
CA HIS A 520 1.01 -0.48 3.10
C HIS A 520 1.78 -1.80 3.17
N THR A 521 3.10 -1.76 2.94
CA THR A 521 3.91 -2.96 2.78
C THR A 521 5.39 -2.65 2.96
N ILE A 522 6.22 -3.67 2.87
CA ILE A 522 7.68 -3.59 2.82
C ILE A 522 8.20 -4.15 1.50
N LEU A 523 9.34 -3.66 1.05
CA LEU A 523 10.08 -4.13 -0.11
C LEU A 523 11.46 -4.63 0.34
N THR A 524 12.01 -5.60 -0.39
CA THR A 524 13.44 -5.90 -0.26
C THR A 524 14.25 -4.71 -0.81
N LEU A 525 15.49 -4.52 -0.37
CA LEU A 525 16.32 -3.41 -0.88
C LEU A 525 16.48 -3.42 -2.41
N PRO A 526 16.65 -4.56 -3.10
CA PRO A 526 16.62 -4.61 -4.56
C PRO A 526 15.33 -4.04 -5.17
N MET A 527 14.17 -4.43 -4.64
CA MET A 527 12.88 -3.93 -5.12
C MET A 527 12.74 -2.42 -4.86
N ALA A 528 13.19 -1.96 -3.69
CA ALA A 528 13.19 -0.56 -3.32
C ALA A 528 14.06 0.27 -4.26
N PHE A 529 15.25 -0.22 -4.60
CA PHE A 529 16.16 0.42 -5.55
C PHE A 529 15.53 0.56 -6.94
N VAL A 530 14.88 -0.50 -7.46
CA VAL A 530 14.18 -0.48 -8.75
C VAL A 530 13.13 0.64 -8.78
N ASN A 531 12.33 0.72 -7.72
CA ASN A 531 11.25 1.70 -7.62
C ASN A 531 11.79 3.14 -7.50
N ALA A 532 12.79 3.37 -6.64
CA ALA A 532 13.43 4.67 -6.46
C ALA A 532 14.10 5.17 -7.75
N ARG A 533 14.81 4.27 -8.47
CA ARG A 533 15.58 4.63 -9.66
C ARG A 533 14.72 5.19 -10.79
N THR A 534 13.42 4.88 -10.82
CA THR A 534 12.47 5.44 -11.80
C THR A 534 12.43 6.97 -11.75
N ILE A 535 12.60 7.57 -10.58
CA ILE A 535 12.53 9.03 -10.40
C ILE A 535 13.92 9.67 -10.49
N CYS A 536 14.86 9.17 -9.71
CA CYS A 536 16.21 9.72 -9.62
C CYS A 536 17.22 8.62 -9.34
N LYS A 537 18.47 8.85 -9.74
CA LYS A 537 19.58 8.04 -9.27
C LYS A 537 19.71 8.24 -7.75
N PRO A 538 19.60 7.19 -6.92
CA PRO A 538 19.83 7.31 -5.49
C PRO A 538 21.34 7.49 -5.24
N ASP A 539 21.84 8.73 -5.29
CA ASP A 539 23.12 9.21 -4.74
C ASP A 539 23.43 10.63 -5.26
N SER A 540 24.12 11.46 -4.46
CA SER A 540 24.64 12.77 -4.90
C SER A 540 26.07 13.00 -4.41
N SER A 541 27.03 13.10 -5.34
CA SER A 541 28.48 13.07 -5.09
C SER A 541 29.24 14.40 -5.28
N TRP A 542 28.55 15.53 -5.39
CA TRP A 542 29.16 16.76 -5.93
C TRP A 542 29.68 17.76 -4.88
N LEU A 543 29.70 17.37 -3.60
CA LEU A 543 30.24 18.20 -2.51
C LEU A 543 30.93 17.31 -1.47
N SER A 544 31.96 16.58 -1.89
CA SER A 544 32.92 15.95 -0.97
C SER A 544 34.01 16.98 -0.66
N ILE A 545 34.09 17.44 0.60
CA ILE A 545 35.16 18.33 1.09
C ILE A 545 36.38 17.49 1.46
#